data_AF-A0A2K3KDA5-F1
#
_entry.id   AF-A0A2K3KDA5-F1
#
_cell.length_a   1.000
_cell.length_b   1.000
_cell.length_c   1.000
_cell.angle_alpha   90.00
_cell.angle_beta   90.00
_cell.angle_gamma   90.00
#
_symmetry.space_group_name_H-M   'P 1'
#
loop_
_entity.id
_entity.type
_entity.pdbx_description
1 polymer ?
#
loop_
_entity_poly.entity_id
_entity_poly.type
_entity_poly.pdbx_seq_one_letter_code
_entity_poly.pdbx_strand_id
1 'polypeptide(L)' 'MDITEDACIPILLGRPFLATAGAIIDVKRGKLTLEVGEEKIEFILSKFMKTP' A
#
# COMPACT_ATOMS: atom_id res chain seq x y z
N MET A 1 23.68 6.49 -6.43
CA MET A 1 22.42 7.11 -6.87
C MET A 1 21.72 7.56 -5.62
N ASP A 2 21.76 8.86 -5.34
CA ASP A 2 20.97 9.43 -4.25
C ASP A 2 19.56 9.64 -4.81
N ILE A 3 18.66 8.72 -4.46
CA ILE A 3 17.23 8.90 -4.74
C ILE A 3 16.70 9.69 -3.56
N THR A 4 16.47 10.98 -3.74
CA THR A 4 15.78 11.79 -2.74
C THR A 4 14.35 11.27 -2.61
N GLU A 5 13.96 10.88 -1.41
CA GLU A 5 12.58 10.52 -1.10
C GLU A 5 11.69 11.76 -1.27
N ASP A 6 10.98 11.84 -2.40
CA ASP A 6 9.97 12.85 -2.64
C ASP A 6 8.59 12.31 -2.25
N ALA A 7 8.04 12.84 -1.16
CA ALA A 7 6.72 12.46 -0.66
C ALA A 7 5.57 12.80 -1.63
N CYS A 8 5.81 13.62 -2.66
CA CYS A 8 4.85 13.88 -3.72
C CYS A 8 4.81 12.77 -4.78
N ILE A 9 5.81 11.89 -4.83
CA ILE A 9 5.86 10.80 -5.82
C ILE A 9 5.27 9.54 -5.17
N PRO A 10 4.09 9.06 -5.63
CA PRO A 10 3.48 7.87 -5.06
C PRO A 10 4.30 6.61 -5.37
N ILE A 11 4.39 5.71 -4.39
CA ILE A 11 5.04 4.42 -4.55
C ILE A 11 4.11 3.45 -5.29
N LEU A 12 4.61 2.84 -6.37
CA LEU A 12 3.90 1.79 -7.09
C LEU A 12 4.19 0.42 -6.46
N LEU A 13 3.21 -0.12 -5.73
CA LEU A 13 3.28 -1.47 -5.18
C LEU A 13 2.82 -2.49 -6.24
N GLY A 14 3.79 -3.10 -6.92
CA GLY A 14 3.52 -4.12 -7.92
C GLY A 14 2.97 -5.43 -7.32
N ARG A 15 2.34 -6.25 -8.17
CA ARG A 15 1.84 -7.59 -7.80
C ARG A 15 2.88 -8.49 -7.13
N PRO A 16 4.16 -8.54 -7.57
CA PRO A 16 5.17 -9.35 -6.87
C PRO A 16 5.36 -8.93 -5.41
N PHE A 17 5.44 -7.62 -5.15
CA PHE A 17 5.57 -7.11 -3.78
C PHE A 17 4.34 -7.46 -2.94
N LEU A 18 3.14 -7.20 -3.49
CA LEU A 18 1.88 -7.52 -2.81
C LEU A 18 1.76 -9.01 -2.48
N ALA A 19 2.21 -9.89 -3.37
CA ALA A 19 2.21 -11.33 -3.12
C ALA A 19 3.18 -11.73 -1.99
N THR A 20 4.39 -11.17 -2.00
CA THR A 20 5.39 -11.44 -0.95
C THR A 20 4.94 -10.91 0.42
N ALA A 21 4.31 -9.74 0.46
CA ALA A 21 3.83 -9.10 1.69
C ALA A 21 2.49 -9.67 2.21
N GLY A 22 1.98 -10.76 1.62
CA GLY A 22 0.71 -11.34 2.03
C GLY A 22 -0.46 -10.36 1.93
N ALA A 23 -0.46 -9.48 0.92
CA ALA A 23 -1.39 -8.36 0.88
C ALA A 23 -2.85 -8.81 0.72
N ILE A 24 -3.74 -8.28 1.57
CA ILE A 24 -5.19 -8.45 1.49
C ILE A 24 -5.82 -7.12 1.07
N ILE A 25 -6.54 -7.13 -0.05
CA ILE A 25 -7.19 -5.95 -0.62
C ILE A 25 -8.72 -6.10 -0.49
N ASP A 26 -9.31 -5.38 0.44
CA ASP A 26 -10.77 -5.21 0.52
C ASP A 26 -11.19 -3.98 -0.27
N VAL A 27 -11.50 -4.21 -1.54
CA VAL A 27 -11.91 -3.16 -2.48
C VAL A 27 -13.20 -2.48 -2.03
N LYS A 28 -14.16 -3.24 -1.50
CA LYS A 28 -15.47 -2.72 -1.10
C LYS A 28 -15.35 -1.73 0.06
N ARG A 29 -14.47 -2.03 1.02
CA ARG A 29 -14.22 -1.17 2.19
C ARG A 29 -13.08 -0.19 1.98
N GLY A 30 -12.41 -0.24 0.82
CA GLY A 30 -11.25 0.60 0.52
C GLY A 30 -10.12 0.38 1.53
N LYS A 31 -9.76 -0.86 1.82
CA LYS A 31 -8.73 -1.22 2.81
C LYS A 31 -7.67 -2.11 2.18
N LEU A 32 -6.41 -1.80 2.47
CA LEU A 32 -5.24 -2.63 2.15
C LEU A 32 -4.59 -3.06 3.46
N THR A 33 -4.38 -4.36 3.63
CA THR A 33 -3.64 -4.93 4.75
C THR A 33 -2.38 -5.60 4.21
N LEU A 34 -1.23 -5.33 4.82
CA LEU A 34 0.03 -6.04 4.58
C LEU A 34 0.37 -6.87 5.82
N GLU A 35 0.77 -8.12 5.62
CA GLU A 35 1.15 -9.05 6.68
C GLU A 35 2.62 -9.42 6.50
N VAL A 36 3.49 -8.80 7.30
CA VAL A 36 4.95 -8.94 7.20
C VAL A 36 5.45 -9.61 8.46
N GLY A 37 5.68 -10.93 8.37
CA GLY A 37 6.00 -11.73 9.55
C GLY A 37 4.81 -11.78 10.51
N GLU A 38 5.02 -11.31 11.74
CA GLU A 38 3.96 -11.20 12.77
C GLU A 38 3.26 -9.83 12.76
N GLU A 39 3.76 -8.88 11.97
CA GLU A 39 3.21 -7.53 11.90
C GLU A 39 2.08 -7.42 10.85
N LYS A 40 1.03 -6.70 11.23
CA LYS A 40 -0.10 -6.38 10.37
C LYS A 40 -0.24 -4.88 10.24
N ILE A 41 -0.07 -4.37 9.02
CA ILE A 41 -0.16 -2.94 8.70
C ILE A 41 -1.44 -2.71 7.90
N GLU A 42 -2.26 -1.75 8.31
CA GLU A 42 -3.53 -1.44 7.64
C GLU A 42 -3.56 -0.02 7.08
N PHE A 43 -3.92 0.09 5.80
CA PHE A 43 -4.11 1.34 5.09
C PHE A 43 -5.58 1.51 4.72
N ILE A 44 -6.15 2.67 5.04
CA ILE A 44 -7.48 3.08 4.59
C ILE A 44 -7.33 3.88 3.31
N LEU A 45 -7.62 3.26 2.17
CA LEU A 45 -7.43 3.83 0.83
C LEU A 45 -8.24 5.11 0.61
N SER A 46 -9.42 5.24 1.23
CA SER A 46 -10.22 6.47 1.11
C SER A 46 -9.53 7.73 1.66
N LYS A 47 -8.52 7.58 2.53
CA LYS A 47 -7.70 8.71 3.01
C LYS A 47 -6.65 9.15 1.99
N PHE A 48 -6.31 8.29 1.02
CA PHE A 48 -5.24 8.51 0.04
C PHE A 48 -5.75 8.70 -1.38
N MET A 49 -6.97 8.23 -1.67
CA MET A 49 -7.65 8.52 -2.93
C MET A 49 -8.14 9.96 -2.91
N LYS A 50 -7.70 10.76 -3.88
CA LYS A 50 -8.39 12.01 -4.20
C LYS A 50 -9.75 11.65 -4.78
N THR A 51 -10.78 12.40 -4.40
CA THR A 51 -12.07 12.37 -5.12
C THR A 51 -11.80 12.63 -6.61
N PRO A 52 -12.55 11.98 -7.52
CA PRO A 52 -12.41 12.19 -8.96
C PRO A 52 -12.42 13.67 -9.36
#